data_AF-L8B139-F1
#
_entry.id   AF-L8B139-F1
#
_cell.length_a   1.000
_cell.length_b   1.000
_cell.length_c   1.000
_cell.angle_alpha   90.00
_cell.angle_beta   90.00
_cell.angle_gamma   90.00
#
_symmetry.space_group_name_H-M   'P 1'
#
loop_
_entity.id
_entity.type
_entity.pdbx_description
1 polymer ?
#
loop_
_entity_poly.entity_id
_entity_poly.type
_entity_poly.pdbx_seq_one_letter_code
_entity_poly.pdbx_strand_id
1 'polypeptide(L)'
;MEFRLNWVVLFALLQGVQGEEKLVESGGGLVQPGGSLRLACVGSGFRNINVINWIRQAPGKGLEWLATFNSGGGGTFYADSVKGRFTISKVDSQNTAYLQMNSLRTEDTAHYYCTKKSWLGGGMDLWGPGIEVVVSPAPKTAPSVYPLAPCGRDTSGPNVALGCLASSYFPEPVTMTWNSGALTSGVHTFPSVLQPSGLYSLSSMVTVPASSLSIKSYTCNVNHPATTTKVDKRVGTKTKPPCPICPGCEVAGPSVFIFPPKPKDTLMISQTPEVTCVVVDVSKEHAEVQFSWYVDGVEVHTAETSPKEEQFNSTYRVVSVLPIQHQDWLKGKEFKCKVNNVDLPAPITRTISKAIGQSREPQVYTLPPPAEELSRSKVTVTCLVIGFYPPDIHVEWKSNGQPEPEGNYRTTPPQQDVDGTFFLYSKLAVDKARWDHGETFECAVMHEALHNHYTQKSISKTQGK
;
A
#
# COMPACT_ATOMS: atom_id res chain seq x y z
N MET A 1 57.72 9.82 -48.78
CA MET A 1 58.24 8.45 -48.97
C MET A 1 57.65 7.59 -47.87
N GLU A 2 56.87 6.54 -48.08
CA GLU A 2 56.38 5.90 -49.28
C GLU A 2 55.01 5.25 -48.98
N PHE A 3 54.18 5.23 -50.01
CA PHE A 3 52.99 4.39 -50.14
C PHE A 3 53.40 2.91 -50.20
N ARG A 4 52.52 1.98 -49.80
CA ARG A 4 51.97 0.93 -50.69
C ARG A 4 50.85 0.15 -50.01
N LEU A 5 49.67 0.27 -50.60
CA LEU A 5 48.53 -0.60 -50.42
C LEU A 5 48.53 -1.62 -51.57
N ASN A 6 48.06 -2.83 -51.26
CA ASN A 6 47.27 -3.72 -52.12
C ASN A 6 47.91 -4.72 -53.11
N TRP A 7 47.41 -5.97 -52.96
CA TRP A 7 47.02 -6.97 -53.97
C TRP A 7 48.08 -7.98 -54.45
N VAL A 8 48.18 -9.08 -53.71
CA VAL A 8 48.07 -10.42 -54.31
C VAL A 8 47.10 -11.24 -53.45
N VAL A 9 45.82 -11.15 -53.82
CA VAL A 9 44.79 -12.15 -53.53
C VAL A 9 44.81 -13.12 -54.72
N LEU A 10 45.21 -14.38 -54.52
CA LEU A 10 44.69 -15.61 -55.18
C LEU A 10 45.69 -16.78 -55.00
N PHE A 11 45.19 -17.96 -54.61
CA PHE A 11 45.86 -19.24 -54.32
C PHE A 11 46.60 -19.27 -52.96
N ALA A 12 46.10 -19.86 -51.87
CA ALA A 12 45.33 -21.09 -51.76
C ALA A 12 44.20 -20.98 -50.71
N LEU A 13 43.00 -20.64 -51.18
CA LEU A 13 41.77 -21.14 -50.55
C LEU A 13 41.72 -22.64 -50.85
N LEU A 14 41.84 -23.47 -49.81
CA LEU A 14 41.25 -24.81 -49.64
C LEU A 14 41.98 -25.54 -48.49
N GLN A 15 42.00 -24.94 -47.30
CA GLN A 15 41.89 -25.76 -46.09
C GLN A 15 40.50 -25.49 -45.54
N GLY A 16 39.64 -26.50 -45.68
CA GLY A 16 38.25 -26.40 -45.31
C GLY A 16 38.12 -25.89 -43.89
N VAL A 17 37.26 -24.90 -43.71
CA VAL A 17 36.62 -24.67 -42.41
C VAL A 17 35.82 -25.95 -42.14
N GLN A 18 36.45 -26.95 -41.54
CA GLN A 18 35.72 -28.06 -40.93
C GLN A 18 34.99 -27.42 -39.76
N GLY A 19 33.73 -27.06 -39.99
CA GLY A 19 32.82 -26.69 -38.91
C GLY A 19 32.82 -27.82 -37.88
N GLU A 20 32.84 -27.44 -36.61
CA GLU A 20 32.82 -28.36 -35.49
C GLU A 20 31.70 -29.40 -35.66
N GLU A 21 32.04 -30.69 -35.56
CA GLU A 21 31.05 -31.76 -35.68
C GLU A 21 30.08 -31.70 -34.50
N LYS A 22 28.79 -31.51 -34.78
CA LYS A 22 27.75 -31.45 -33.72
C LYS A 22 26.44 -32.07 -34.16
N LEU A 23 25.70 -32.57 -33.17
CA LEU A 23 24.33 -33.05 -33.28
C LEU A 23 23.43 -32.13 -32.45
N VAL A 24 22.24 -31.83 -32.97
CA VAL A 24 21.25 -31.01 -32.27
C VAL A 24 19.88 -31.68 -32.35
N GLU A 25 19.34 -32.05 -31.19
CA GLU A 25 17.99 -32.60 -31.06
C GLU A 25 16.91 -31.50 -30.99
N SER A 26 15.73 -31.78 -31.54
CA SER A 26 14.55 -30.93 -31.47
C SER A 26 13.26 -31.76 -31.58
N GLY A 27 12.11 -31.13 -31.34
CA GLY A 27 10.80 -31.79 -31.42
C GLY A 27 10.37 -32.54 -30.15
N GLY A 28 11.11 -32.37 -29.05
CA GLY A 28 10.71 -32.85 -27.72
C GLY A 28 9.57 -32.03 -27.10
N GLY A 29 9.11 -32.45 -25.92
CA GLY A 29 8.06 -31.75 -25.17
C GLY A 29 7.09 -32.67 -24.43
N LEU A 30 6.00 -32.06 -23.95
CA LEU A 30 4.94 -32.75 -23.20
C LEU A 30 3.89 -33.35 -24.14
N VAL A 31 3.55 -34.62 -23.90
CA VAL A 31 2.49 -35.34 -24.61
C VAL A 31 1.70 -36.21 -23.63
N GLN A 32 0.40 -36.39 -23.89
CA GLN A 32 -0.42 -37.28 -23.08
C GLN A 32 -0.13 -38.76 -23.41
N PRO A 33 -0.35 -39.69 -22.46
CA PRO A 33 -0.26 -41.11 -22.73
C PRO A 33 -1.12 -41.53 -23.91
N GLY A 34 -0.58 -42.38 -24.78
CA GLY A 34 -1.20 -42.79 -26.04
C GLY A 34 -0.93 -41.84 -27.22
N GLY A 35 -0.43 -40.62 -26.97
CA GLY A 35 -0.05 -39.67 -28.01
C GLY A 35 1.21 -40.08 -28.78
N SER A 36 1.55 -39.24 -29.77
CA SER A 36 2.73 -39.41 -30.62
C SER A 36 3.59 -38.16 -30.66
N LEU A 37 4.90 -38.35 -30.77
CA LEU A 37 5.89 -37.28 -30.89
C LEU A 37 6.92 -37.65 -31.97
N ARG A 38 7.53 -36.65 -32.60
CA ARG A 38 8.60 -36.86 -33.57
C ARG A 38 9.82 -36.05 -33.18
N LEU A 39 10.84 -36.74 -32.70
CA LEU A 39 12.14 -36.11 -32.43
C LEU A 39 12.93 -36.01 -33.73
N ALA A 40 13.69 -34.94 -33.90
CA ALA A 40 14.63 -34.72 -34.98
C ALA A 40 16.04 -34.55 -34.41
N CYS A 41 17.04 -35.10 -35.06
CA CYS A 41 18.45 -34.95 -34.75
C CYS A 41 19.17 -34.49 -36.01
N VAL A 42 19.65 -33.24 -35.99
CA VAL A 42 20.30 -32.59 -37.13
C VAL A 42 21.81 -32.64 -36.93
N GLY A 43 22.52 -33.23 -37.89
CA GLY A 43 23.98 -33.26 -37.90
C GLY A 43 24.60 -32.13 -38.71
N SER A 44 25.66 -31.51 -38.19
CA SER A 44 26.45 -30.50 -38.90
C SER A 44 27.95 -30.70 -38.66
N GLY A 45 28.80 -30.21 -39.58
CA GLY A 45 30.25 -30.37 -39.51
C GLY A 45 30.81 -31.66 -40.18
N PHE A 46 29.94 -32.51 -40.72
CA PHE A 46 30.32 -33.75 -41.41
C PHE A 46 29.39 -34.08 -42.59
N ARG A 47 29.86 -34.89 -43.53
CA ARG A 47 29.16 -35.18 -44.79
C ARG A 47 27.89 -36.04 -44.63
N ASN A 48 27.92 -37.07 -43.77
CA ASN A 48 26.76 -37.94 -43.58
C ASN A 48 26.78 -38.68 -42.21
N ILE A 49 25.61 -38.89 -41.59
CA ILE A 49 25.44 -39.78 -40.42
C ILE A 49 25.24 -41.22 -40.89
N ASN A 50 26.26 -42.06 -40.86
CA ASN A 50 26.11 -43.45 -41.35
C ASN A 50 25.42 -44.38 -40.35
N VAL A 51 25.69 -44.20 -39.06
CA VAL A 51 25.07 -44.94 -37.97
C VAL A 51 24.58 -43.95 -36.93
N ILE A 52 23.28 -43.94 -36.68
CA ILE A 52 22.66 -43.14 -35.62
C ILE A 52 22.02 -44.04 -34.59
N ASN A 53 22.23 -43.72 -33.31
CA ASN A 53 21.54 -44.36 -32.21
C ASN A 53 20.67 -43.33 -31.49
N TRP A 54 19.51 -43.76 -31.04
CA TRP A 54 18.72 -43.05 -30.03
C TRP A 54 18.87 -43.75 -28.69
N ILE A 55 19.14 -42.96 -27.67
CA ILE A 55 19.36 -43.40 -26.30
C ILE A 55 18.49 -42.53 -25.42
N ARG A 56 17.90 -43.11 -24.38
CA ARG A 56 17.19 -42.33 -23.37
C ARG A 56 17.81 -42.49 -22.00
N GLN A 57 17.65 -41.48 -21.16
CA GLN A 57 17.96 -41.53 -19.74
C GLN A 57 16.72 -41.10 -18.96
N ALA A 58 16.05 -42.07 -18.33
CA ALA A 58 14.95 -41.76 -17.44
C ALA A 58 15.48 -41.24 -16.09
N PRO A 59 14.75 -40.36 -15.38
CA PRO A 59 15.16 -39.86 -14.07
C PRO A 59 15.52 -40.99 -13.10
N GLY A 60 16.72 -40.93 -12.51
CA GLY A 60 17.21 -41.95 -11.58
C GLY A 60 17.63 -43.29 -12.20
N LYS A 61 17.60 -43.42 -13.54
CA LYS A 61 18.05 -44.62 -14.26
C LYS A 61 19.30 -44.33 -15.11
N GLY A 62 19.98 -45.40 -15.51
CA GLY A 62 21.09 -45.34 -16.47
C GLY A 62 20.62 -45.08 -17.90
N LEU A 63 21.58 -44.99 -18.81
CA LEU A 63 21.33 -44.86 -20.25
C LEU A 63 20.73 -46.15 -20.83
N GLU A 64 19.64 -46.05 -21.57
CA GLU A 64 18.97 -47.15 -22.27
C GLU A 64 19.01 -46.88 -23.78
N TRP A 65 19.62 -47.81 -24.53
CA TRP A 65 19.58 -47.76 -26.00
C TRP A 65 18.19 -48.12 -26.52
N LEU A 66 17.69 -47.38 -27.51
CA LEU A 66 16.32 -47.51 -28.03
C LEU A 66 16.24 -47.99 -29.46
N ALA A 67 17.02 -47.39 -30.35
CA ALA A 67 16.98 -47.72 -31.76
C ALA A 67 18.29 -47.35 -32.45
N THR A 68 18.65 -48.13 -33.47
CA THR A 68 19.77 -47.84 -34.36
C THR A 68 19.30 -47.86 -35.81
N PHE A 69 19.74 -46.88 -36.57
CA PHE A 69 19.63 -46.87 -38.03
C PHE A 69 21.04 -46.91 -38.62
N ASN A 70 21.29 -47.90 -39.48
CA ASN A 70 22.56 -48.06 -40.18
C ASN A 70 22.34 -48.02 -41.70
N SER A 71 22.87 -46.98 -42.36
CA SER A 71 22.76 -46.79 -43.81
C SER A 71 23.69 -47.67 -44.64
N GLY A 72 24.68 -48.33 -44.01
CA GLY A 72 25.66 -49.21 -44.68
C GLY A 72 25.25 -50.67 -44.80
N GLY A 73 23.94 -50.97 -44.85
CA GLY A 73 23.40 -52.32 -45.09
C GLY A 73 23.05 -53.12 -43.83
N GLY A 74 23.24 -52.56 -42.63
CA GLY A 74 22.92 -53.23 -41.36
C GLY A 74 21.44 -53.22 -40.96
N GLY A 75 20.60 -52.37 -41.57
CA GLY A 75 19.16 -52.29 -41.28
C GLY A 75 18.81 -51.42 -40.06
N THR A 76 17.57 -51.56 -39.59
CA THR A 76 17.05 -50.84 -38.41
C THR A 76 16.81 -51.81 -37.26
N PHE A 77 17.26 -51.43 -36.07
CA PHE A 77 17.11 -52.22 -34.86
C PHE A 77 16.40 -51.41 -33.79
N TYR A 78 15.59 -52.08 -32.98
CA TYR A 78 14.81 -51.48 -31.90
C TYR A 78 14.98 -52.32 -30.63
N ALA A 79 15.08 -51.65 -29.49
CA ALA A 79 15.02 -52.29 -28.19
C ALA A 79 13.63 -52.87 -27.95
N ASP A 80 13.56 -53.97 -27.21
CA ASP A 80 12.29 -54.64 -26.91
C ASP A 80 11.29 -53.72 -26.19
N SER A 81 11.78 -52.75 -25.42
CA SER A 81 10.96 -51.76 -24.70
C SER A 81 10.15 -50.83 -25.61
N VAL A 82 10.59 -50.60 -26.86
CA VAL A 82 9.98 -49.64 -27.81
C VAL A 82 9.58 -50.28 -29.14
N LYS A 83 9.89 -51.56 -29.33
CA LYS A 83 9.60 -52.31 -30.55
C LYS A 83 8.10 -52.29 -30.87
N GLY A 84 7.77 -51.97 -32.13
CA GLY A 84 6.39 -51.84 -32.60
C GLY A 84 5.71 -50.51 -32.26
N ARG A 85 6.34 -49.65 -31.45
CA ARG A 85 5.82 -48.32 -31.08
C ARG A 85 6.64 -47.20 -31.71
N PHE A 86 7.96 -47.36 -31.77
CA PHE A 86 8.87 -46.33 -32.28
C PHE A 86 9.40 -46.71 -33.66
N THR A 87 9.63 -45.71 -34.50
CA THR A 87 10.16 -45.86 -35.86
C THR A 87 11.29 -44.86 -36.07
N ILE A 88 12.49 -45.36 -36.39
CA ILE A 88 13.62 -44.52 -36.74
C ILE A 88 13.69 -44.34 -38.26
N SER A 89 13.93 -43.11 -38.70
CA SER A 89 14.06 -42.77 -40.12
C SER A 89 15.14 -41.72 -40.33
N LYS A 90 15.63 -41.60 -41.56
CA LYS A 90 16.70 -40.65 -41.89
C LYS A 90 16.41 -39.99 -43.24
N VAL A 91 16.76 -38.71 -43.34
CA VAL A 91 16.71 -37.93 -44.57
C VAL A 91 18.14 -37.50 -44.89
N ASP A 92 18.75 -38.17 -45.88
CA ASP A 92 20.17 -37.97 -46.25
C ASP A 92 20.46 -36.55 -46.74
N SER A 93 19.55 -35.94 -47.50
CA SER A 93 19.72 -34.58 -48.05
C SER A 93 19.81 -33.49 -46.99
N GLN A 94 19.30 -33.76 -45.78
CA GLN A 94 19.26 -32.83 -44.66
C GLN A 94 20.18 -33.25 -43.52
N ASN A 95 20.92 -34.36 -43.67
CA ASN A 95 21.72 -34.98 -42.62
C ASN A 95 20.95 -35.09 -41.28
N THR A 96 19.65 -35.39 -41.37
CA THR A 96 18.71 -35.34 -40.25
C THR A 96 18.10 -36.71 -40.03
N ALA A 97 18.12 -37.20 -38.80
CA ALA A 97 17.43 -38.41 -38.39
C ALA A 97 16.20 -38.07 -37.56
N TYR A 98 15.16 -38.88 -37.67
CA TYR A 98 13.94 -38.73 -36.92
C TYR A 98 13.62 -40.00 -36.13
N LEU A 99 13.15 -39.82 -34.90
CA LEU A 99 12.52 -40.86 -34.10
C LEU A 99 11.03 -40.55 -33.98
N GLN A 100 10.21 -41.27 -34.74
CA GLN A 100 8.76 -41.22 -34.60
C GLN A 100 8.36 -42.13 -33.46
N MET A 101 7.77 -41.56 -32.42
CA MET A 101 7.36 -42.27 -31.21
C MET A 101 5.84 -42.28 -31.17
N ASN A 102 5.21 -43.46 -31.24
CA ASN A 102 3.76 -43.59 -31.18
C ASN A 102 3.34 -44.36 -29.92
N SER A 103 2.09 -44.15 -29.46
CA SER A 103 1.55 -44.82 -28.28
C SER A 103 2.48 -44.67 -27.08
N LEU A 104 2.88 -43.42 -26.81
CA LEU A 104 3.78 -43.07 -25.72
C LEU A 104 3.17 -43.43 -24.36
N ARG A 105 3.98 -44.01 -23.49
CA ARG A 105 3.60 -44.41 -22.14
C ARG A 105 4.33 -43.53 -21.13
N THR A 106 3.84 -43.45 -19.90
CA THR A 106 4.47 -42.67 -18.83
C THR A 106 5.93 -43.08 -18.58
N GLU A 107 6.23 -44.37 -18.74
CA GLU A 107 7.58 -44.97 -18.68
C GLU A 107 8.54 -44.47 -19.76
N ASP A 108 8.04 -43.85 -20.84
CA ASP A 108 8.85 -43.27 -21.90
C ASP A 108 9.32 -41.83 -21.57
N THR A 109 8.96 -41.29 -20.40
CA THR A 109 9.46 -39.99 -19.93
C THR A 109 10.96 -40.07 -19.64
N ALA A 110 11.77 -39.32 -20.40
CA ALA A 110 13.22 -39.35 -20.30
C ALA A 110 13.88 -38.19 -21.06
N HIS A 111 15.17 -37.98 -20.83
CA HIS A 111 16.03 -37.23 -21.75
C HIS A 111 16.47 -38.12 -22.90
N TYR A 112 16.29 -37.67 -24.14
CA TYR A 112 16.59 -38.43 -25.35
C TYR A 112 17.80 -37.84 -26.06
N TYR A 113 18.80 -38.66 -26.31
CA TYR A 113 20.05 -38.33 -26.97
C TYR A 113 20.13 -39.05 -28.31
N CYS A 114 20.58 -38.34 -29.34
CA CYS A 114 21.05 -38.96 -30.55
C CYS A 114 22.58 -39.05 -30.54
N THR A 115 23.11 -40.18 -31.01
CA THR A 115 24.55 -40.39 -31.11
C THR A 115 24.95 -40.87 -32.49
N LYS A 116 26.11 -40.42 -32.94
CA LYS A 116 26.76 -40.88 -34.17
C LYS A 116 27.89 -41.83 -33.78
N LYS A 117 27.97 -42.97 -34.48
CA LYS A 117 29.08 -43.93 -34.35
C LYS A 117 29.99 -43.86 -35.58
N SER A 118 31.30 -43.76 -35.39
CA SER A 118 32.27 -43.84 -36.48
C SER A 118 32.52 -45.30 -36.92
N TRP A 119 32.79 -45.50 -38.21
CA TRP A 119 33.07 -46.84 -38.78
C TRP A 119 34.44 -47.40 -38.37
N LEU A 120 35.35 -46.57 -37.87
CA LEU A 120 36.75 -46.93 -37.61
C LEU A 120 37.00 -47.63 -36.26
N GLY A 121 35.95 -48.06 -35.56
CA GLY A 121 36.07 -48.96 -34.41
C GLY A 121 36.47 -48.28 -33.11
N GLY A 122 35.47 -47.78 -32.38
CA GLY A 122 35.57 -47.38 -30.98
C GLY A 122 34.38 -46.49 -30.61
N GLY A 123 33.63 -46.84 -29.56
CA GLY A 123 32.68 -45.93 -28.90
C GLY A 123 31.50 -45.32 -29.69
N MET A 124 30.68 -44.54 -28.98
CA MET A 124 29.71 -43.60 -29.55
C MET A 124 30.36 -42.22 -29.47
N ASP A 125 30.95 -41.76 -30.58
CA ASP A 125 31.95 -40.68 -30.58
C ASP A 125 31.36 -39.27 -30.48
N LEU A 126 30.10 -39.09 -30.87
CA LEU A 126 29.44 -37.78 -30.87
C LEU A 126 28.02 -37.90 -30.33
N TRP A 127 27.70 -37.08 -29.33
CA TRP A 127 26.40 -36.99 -28.67
C TRP A 127 25.82 -35.61 -28.89
N GLY A 128 24.50 -35.53 -29.11
CA GLY A 128 23.79 -34.27 -29.01
C GLY A 128 23.56 -33.86 -27.55
N PRO A 129 23.19 -32.59 -27.30
CA PRO A 129 22.85 -32.10 -25.96
C PRO A 129 21.64 -32.83 -25.35
N GLY A 130 20.85 -33.52 -26.16
CA GLY A 130 19.67 -34.24 -25.76
C GLY A 130 18.44 -33.33 -25.67
N ILE A 131 17.27 -33.95 -25.67
CA ILE A 131 15.98 -33.27 -25.58
C ILE A 131 15.06 -33.96 -24.59
N GLU A 132 14.34 -33.18 -23.79
CA GLU A 132 13.39 -33.70 -22.81
C GLU A 132 12.06 -34.10 -23.47
N VAL A 133 11.59 -35.29 -23.12
CA VAL A 133 10.25 -35.77 -23.47
C VAL A 133 9.53 -36.16 -22.20
N VAL A 134 8.37 -35.54 -21.96
CA VAL A 134 7.53 -35.80 -20.79
C VAL A 134 6.23 -36.42 -21.26
N VAL A 135 5.91 -37.61 -20.75
CA VAL A 135 4.65 -38.29 -21.02
C VAL A 135 3.84 -38.33 -19.72
N SER A 136 2.83 -37.48 -19.62
CA SER A 136 2.05 -37.36 -18.39
C SER A 136 0.57 -37.11 -18.67
N PRO A 137 -0.34 -37.75 -17.91
CA PRO A 137 -1.76 -37.41 -17.95
C PRO A 137 -2.06 -36.07 -17.26
N ALA A 138 -1.09 -35.50 -16.53
CA ALA A 138 -1.30 -34.27 -15.77
C ALA A 138 -1.56 -33.06 -16.67
N PRO A 139 -2.53 -32.20 -16.32
CA PRO A 139 -2.80 -30.98 -17.07
C PRO A 139 -1.64 -29.99 -16.95
N LYS A 140 -1.41 -29.22 -18.02
CA LYS A 140 -0.46 -28.10 -18.00
C LYS A 140 -0.92 -27.09 -16.95
N THR A 141 -0.06 -26.81 -15.97
CA THR A 141 -0.38 -25.93 -14.85
C THR A 141 0.64 -24.80 -14.80
N ALA A 142 0.15 -23.56 -14.77
CA ALA A 142 1.00 -22.38 -14.75
C ALA A 142 1.60 -22.15 -13.35
N PRO A 143 2.83 -21.60 -13.25
CA PRO A 143 3.46 -21.34 -11.96
C PRO A 143 2.74 -20.25 -11.19
N SER A 144 2.54 -20.50 -9.89
CA SER A 144 2.22 -19.46 -8.91
C SER A 144 3.52 -18.85 -8.39
N VAL A 145 3.70 -17.54 -8.57
CA VAL A 145 4.94 -16.83 -8.24
C VAL A 145 4.81 -16.06 -6.93
N TYR A 146 5.64 -16.41 -5.96
CA TYR A 146 5.66 -15.83 -4.62
C TYR A 146 6.97 -15.08 -4.37
N PRO A 147 6.93 -13.82 -3.89
CA PRO A 147 8.13 -13.09 -3.50
C PRO A 147 8.64 -13.61 -2.14
N LEU A 148 9.94 -13.86 -2.05
CA LEU A 148 10.65 -14.21 -0.82
C LEU A 148 11.38 -12.95 -0.33
N ALA A 149 10.73 -12.22 0.57
CA ALA A 149 11.29 -11.01 1.17
C ALA A 149 11.94 -11.31 2.53
N PRO A 150 13.03 -10.62 2.89
CA PRO A 150 13.69 -10.74 4.17
C PRO A 150 12.76 -10.28 5.30
N CYS A 151 12.68 -11.07 6.37
CA CYS A 151 11.97 -10.67 7.59
C CYS A 151 12.88 -9.77 8.43
N GLY A 152 12.32 -8.71 9.04
CA GLY A 152 13.05 -7.58 9.63
C GLY A 152 13.96 -7.84 10.85
N ARG A 153 14.48 -9.06 11.04
CA ARG A 153 15.46 -9.39 12.08
C ARG A 153 16.91 -9.52 11.58
N ASP A 154 17.14 -9.65 10.28
CA ASP A 154 18.49 -9.93 9.72
C ASP A 154 19.00 -8.87 8.74
N THR A 155 18.81 -7.58 9.03
CA THR A 155 19.42 -6.48 8.24
C THR A 155 20.70 -5.91 8.86
N SER A 156 21.35 -6.62 9.80
CA SER A 156 22.62 -6.19 10.41
C SER A 156 23.86 -6.46 9.54
N GLY A 157 23.70 -7.23 8.46
CA GLY A 157 24.76 -7.52 7.48
C GLY A 157 24.82 -6.49 6.34
N PRO A 158 25.99 -6.33 5.67
CA PRO A 158 26.13 -5.40 4.53
C PRO A 158 25.28 -5.80 3.31
N ASN A 159 24.91 -7.08 3.21
CA ASN A 159 24.17 -7.66 2.09
C ASN A 159 22.90 -8.36 2.59
N VAL A 160 21.86 -8.33 1.75
CA VAL A 160 20.55 -8.94 2.00
C VAL A 160 20.19 -9.84 0.83
N ALA A 161 19.64 -11.01 1.14
CA ALA A 161 19.11 -11.93 0.14
C ALA A 161 17.63 -11.65 -0.12
N LEU A 162 17.29 -11.50 -1.40
CA LEU A 162 15.92 -11.48 -1.92
C LEU A 162 15.68 -12.77 -2.70
N GLY A 163 14.43 -13.21 -2.83
CA GLY A 163 14.12 -14.35 -3.67
C GLY A 163 12.75 -14.34 -4.30
N CYS A 164 12.53 -15.30 -5.20
CA CYS A 164 11.25 -15.64 -5.78
C CYS A 164 11.09 -17.16 -5.84
N LEU A 165 9.87 -17.60 -5.60
CA LEU A 165 9.46 -19.00 -5.68
C LEU A 165 8.40 -19.13 -6.78
N ALA A 166 8.70 -19.91 -7.82
CA ALA A 166 7.72 -20.38 -8.78
C ALA A 166 7.27 -21.78 -8.33
N SER A 167 6.04 -21.89 -7.86
CA SER A 167 5.51 -23.13 -7.28
C SER A 167 4.32 -23.65 -8.07
N SER A 168 4.04 -24.95 -7.91
CA SER A 168 2.85 -25.63 -8.42
C SER A 168 2.69 -25.56 -9.94
N TYR A 169 3.77 -25.67 -10.71
CA TYR A 169 3.72 -25.71 -12.17
C TYR A 169 3.97 -27.09 -12.74
N PHE A 170 3.51 -27.30 -13.98
CA PHE A 170 3.79 -28.49 -14.75
C PHE A 170 3.61 -28.21 -16.24
N PRO A 171 4.47 -28.71 -17.13
CA PRO A 171 5.74 -29.45 -16.92
C PRO A 171 6.95 -28.51 -16.74
N GLU A 172 8.17 -29.03 -16.72
CA GLU A 172 9.39 -28.23 -16.91
C GLU A 172 9.60 -27.85 -18.40
N PRO A 173 10.42 -26.83 -18.73
CA PRO A 173 11.18 -25.94 -17.85
C PRO A 173 10.48 -24.60 -17.54
N VAL A 174 10.88 -23.99 -16.41
CA VAL A 174 10.57 -22.58 -16.08
C VAL A 174 11.87 -21.80 -16.06
N THR A 175 11.88 -20.62 -16.70
CA THR A 175 13.01 -19.69 -16.62
C THR A 175 12.70 -18.56 -15.65
N MET A 176 13.67 -18.26 -14.78
CA MET A 176 13.57 -17.15 -13.82
C MET A 176 14.77 -16.21 -13.99
N THR A 177 14.49 -14.94 -14.29
CA THR A 177 15.51 -13.87 -14.40
C THR A 177 15.18 -12.73 -13.45
N TRP A 178 16.12 -11.81 -13.26
CA TRP A 178 15.95 -10.63 -12.41
C TRP A 178 16.12 -9.35 -13.22
N ASN A 179 15.24 -8.38 -13.00
CA ASN A 179 15.18 -7.08 -13.69
C ASN A 179 15.30 -7.24 -15.21
N SER A 180 14.52 -8.16 -15.78
CA SER A 180 14.49 -8.51 -17.20
C SER A 180 15.85 -8.95 -17.76
N GLY A 181 16.69 -9.56 -16.93
CA GLY A 181 18.03 -10.02 -17.28
C GLY A 181 19.14 -8.99 -17.05
N ALA A 182 18.81 -7.77 -16.60
CA ALA A 182 19.82 -6.75 -16.27
C ALA A 182 20.60 -7.07 -14.99
N LEU A 183 20.00 -7.85 -14.08
CA LEU A 183 20.64 -8.24 -12.82
C LEU A 183 21.05 -9.72 -12.88
N THR A 184 22.37 -9.95 -12.95
CA THR A 184 22.96 -11.30 -13.02
C THR A 184 23.93 -11.58 -11.87
N SER A 185 24.57 -10.55 -11.32
CA SER A 185 25.50 -10.69 -10.20
C SER A 185 24.77 -11.08 -8.91
N GLY A 186 25.28 -12.11 -8.23
CA GLY A 186 24.71 -12.61 -6.97
C GLY A 186 23.39 -13.37 -7.12
N VAL A 187 22.97 -13.69 -8.36
CA VAL A 187 21.77 -14.48 -8.65
C VAL A 187 22.09 -15.97 -8.59
N HIS A 188 21.28 -16.71 -7.85
CA HIS A 188 21.33 -18.17 -7.75
C HIS A 188 19.93 -18.73 -7.98
N THR A 189 19.75 -19.46 -9.09
CA THR A 189 18.51 -20.20 -9.37
C THR A 189 18.74 -21.67 -9.06
N PHE A 190 18.00 -22.21 -8.11
CA PHE A 190 18.09 -23.61 -7.69
C PHE A 190 17.39 -24.51 -8.71
N PRO A 191 17.75 -25.79 -8.86
CA PRO A 191 17.03 -26.73 -9.72
C PRO A 191 15.58 -26.94 -9.28
N SER A 192 14.71 -27.31 -10.22
CA SER A 192 13.32 -27.64 -9.91
C SER A 192 13.23 -28.91 -9.08
N VAL A 193 12.24 -28.95 -8.18
CA VAL A 193 11.93 -30.12 -7.36
C VAL A 193 10.50 -30.56 -7.64
N LEU A 194 10.32 -31.84 -7.95
CA LEU A 194 9.00 -32.45 -8.08
C LEU A 194 8.41 -32.71 -6.69
N GLN A 195 7.28 -32.08 -6.39
CA GLN A 195 6.58 -32.24 -5.12
C GLN A 195 5.70 -33.51 -5.12
N PRO A 196 5.30 -34.04 -3.95
CA PRO A 196 4.38 -35.17 -3.84
C PRO A 196 3.04 -34.95 -4.55
N SER A 197 2.65 -33.70 -4.77
CA SER A 197 1.46 -33.32 -5.55
C SER A 197 1.58 -33.61 -7.06
N GLY A 198 2.77 -33.99 -7.55
CA GLY A 198 3.05 -34.18 -8.97
C GLY A 198 3.36 -32.88 -9.72
N LEU A 199 3.53 -31.76 -9.01
CA LEU A 199 3.87 -30.45 -9.58
C LEU A 199 5.28 -30.02 -9.17
N TYR A 200 5.93 -29.26 -10.04
CA TYR A 200 7.27 -28.74 -9.82
C TYR A 200 7.26 -27.44 -9.02
N SER A 201 8.38 -27.18 -8.32
CA SER A 201 8.68 -25.90 -7.69
C SER A 201 10.15 -25.55 -7.87
N LEU A 202 10.41 -24.27 -8.09
CA LEU A 202 11.72 -23.68 -8.39
C LEU A 202 11.89 -22.38 -7.60
N SER A 203 13.05 -22.15 -7.01
CA SER A 203 13.38 -20.89 -6.37
C SER A 203 14.60 -20.21 -7.01
N SER A 204 14.58 -18.89 -7.07
CA SER A 204 15.74 -18.07 -7.39
C SER A 204 15.95 -17.03 -6.31
N MET A 205 17.19 -16.80 -5.94
CA MET A 205 17.58 -15.76 -4.98
C MET A 205 18.61 -14.82 -5.59
N VAL A 206 18.65 -13.60 -5.11
CA VAL A 206 19.68 -12.61 -5.44
C VAL A 206 20.17 -11.94 -4.18
N THR A 207 21.50 -11.81 -4.06
CA THR A 207 22.14 -11.12 -2.94
C THR A 207 22.49 -9.69 -3.35
N VAL A 208 21.97 -8.69 -2.62
CA VAL A 208 22.13 -7.27 -2.95
C VAL A 208 22.58 -6.47 -1.72
N PRO A 209 23.27 -5.33 -1.88
CA PRO A 209 23.64 -4.48 -0.75
C PRO A 209 22.41 -3.96 -0.01
N ALA A 210 22.43 -3.99 1.32
CA ALA A 210 21.30 -3.57 2.15
C ALA A 210 20.85 -2.12 1.86
N SER A 211 21.83 -1.22 1.62
CA SER A 211 21.60 0.20 1.31
C SER A 211 20.80 0.43 0.03
N SER A 212 20.79 -0.53 -0.89
CA SER A 212 20.13 -0.40 -2.19
C SER A 212 18.64 -0.76 -2.17
N LEU A 213 18.13 -1.39 -1.11
CA LEU A 213 16.72 -1.80 -0.97
C LEU A 213 15.74 -0.63 -0.91
N SER A 214 16.17 0.54 -0.41
CA SER A 214 15.33 1.74 -0.28
C SER A 214 15.22 2.55 -1.57
N ILE A 215 16.13 2.30 -2.52
CA ILE A 215 16.36 3.17 -3.70
C ILE A 215 16.07 2.41 -5.00
N LYS A 216 16.41 1.12 -5.05
CA LYS A 216 16.26 0.28 -6.25
C LYS A 216 15.08 -0.67 -6.11
N SER A 217 14.44 -0.96 -7.25
CA SER A 217 13.43 -2.00 -7.35
C SER A 217 14.05 -3.30 -7.87
N TYR A 218 13.62 -4.41 -7.27
CA TYR A 218 14.00 -5.76 -7.69
C TYR A 218 12.73 -6.49 -8.12
N THR A 219 12.76 -7.00 -9.34
CA THR A 219 11.65 -7.74 -9.95
C THR A 219 12.20 -9.05 -10.47
N CYS A 220 11.58 -10.16 -10.09
CA CYS A 220 11.84 -11.44 -10.72
C CYS A 220 10.85 -11.64 -11.88
N ASN A 221 11.36 -12.13 -13.00
CA ASN A 221 10.62 -12.37 -14.22
C ASN A 221 10.59 -13.89 -14.44
N VAL A 222 9.39 -14.47 -14.37
CA VAL A 222 9.17 -15.91 -14.51
C VAL A 222 8.50 -16.17 -15.85
N ASN A 223 9.05 -17.08 -16.64
CA ASN A 223 8.50 -17.48 -17.93
C ASN A 223 8.34 -19.00 -17.99
N HIS A 224 7.12 -19.45 -18.26
CA HIS A 224 6.76 -20.85 -18.43
C HIS A 224 6.21 -21.07 -19.85
N PRO A 225 7.06 -21.57 -20.78
CA PRO A 225 6.68 -21.72 -22.19
C PRO A 225 5.47 -22.63 -22.39
N ALA A 226 5.34 -23.70 -21.61
CA ALA A 226 4.31 -24.72 -21.83
C ALA A 226 2.87 -24.18 -21.63
N THR A 227 2.68 -23.21 -20.74
CA THR A 227 1.40 -22.49 -20.52
C THR A 227 1.41 -21.06 -21.05
N THR A 228 2.45 -20.65 -21.79
CA THR A 228 2.65 -19.27 -22.25
C THR A 228 2.58 -18.21 -21.13
N THR A 229 2.87 -18.61 -19.89
CA THR A 229 2.73 -17.74 -18.72
C THR A 229 4.00 -16.91 -18.53
N LYS A 230 3.84 -15.60 -18.44
CA LYS A 230 4.89 -14.65 -18.05
C LYS A 230 4.43 -13.88 -16.83
N VAL A 231 5.22 -13.86 -15.77
CA VAL A 231 4.89 -13.18 -14.52
C VAL A 231 6.08 -12.36 -14.06
N ASP A 232 5.84 -11.07 -13.88
CA ASP A 232 6.80 -10.15 -13.27
C ASP A 232 6.36 -9.90 -11.83
N LYS A 233 7.19 -10.30 -10.87
CA LYS A 233 6.90 -10.15 -9.44
C LYS A 233 7.95 -9.30 -8.76
N ARG A 234 7.52 -8.17 -8.21
CA ARG A 234 8.38 -7.30 -7.41
C ARG A 234 8.70 -7.95 -6.06
N VAL A 235 9.98 -7.96 -5.71
CA VAL A 235 10.50 -8.47 -4.44
C VAL A 235 11.08 -7.29 -3.67
N GLY A 236 10.38 -6.85 -2.64
CA GLY A 236 10.86 -5.83 -1.72
C GLY A 236 10.56 -6.26 -0.30
N THR A 237 11.15 -5.57 0.67
CA THR A 237 10.56 -5.56 2.01
C THR A 237 9.10 -5.18 1.83
N LYS A 238 8.18 -5.88 2.48
CA LYS A 238 6.81 -5.38 2.58
C LYS A 238 6.99 -3.95 3.10
N THR A 239 6.81 -2.94 2.24
CA THR A 239 6.30 -1.69 2.73
C THR A 239 5.12 -2.14 3.57
N LYS A 240 5.16 -1.80 4.86
CA LYS A 240 4.02 -1.95 5.76
C LYS A 240 2.78 -1.79 4.86
N PRO A 241 1.90 -2.82 4.76
CA PRO A 241 0.79 -2.71 3.83
C PRO A 241 0.18 -1.32 4.06
N PRO A 242 -0.24 -0.56 3.02
CA PRO A 242 -1.18 0.50 3.31
C PRO A 242 -2.22 -0.19 4.20
N CYS A 243 -2.41 0.36 5.42
CA CYS A 243 -3.22 -0.30 6.45
C CYS A 243 -4.42 -0.94 5.74
N PRO A 244 -4.76 -2.22 6.02
CA PRO A 244 -5.93 -2.81 5.39
C PRO A 244 -7.01 -1.75 5.45
N ILE A 245 -7.56 -1.39 4.29
CA ILE A 245 -8.73 -0.50 4.24
C ILE A 245 -9.64 -1.15 5.25
N CYS A 246 -9.84 -0.49 6.40
CA CYS A 246 -10.80 -0.96 7.36
C CYS A 246 -12.05 -1.15 6.51
N PRO A 247 -12.69 -2.34 6.50
CA PRO A 247 -14.02 -2.42 5.92
C PRO A 247 -14.74 -1.23 6.52
N GLY A 248 -15.13 -0.28 5.65
CA GLY A 248 -15.58 1.03 6.09
C GLY A 248 -16.51 0.74 7.24
N CYS A 249 -16.23 1.31 8.42
CA CYS A 249 -17.19 1.23 9.51
C CYS A 249 -18.53 1.50 8.84
N GLU A 250 -19.56 0.69 9.07
CA GLU A 250 -20.91 1.10 8.68
C GLU A 250 -21.12 2.42 9.43
N VAL A 251 -20.77 3.54 8.78
CA VAL A 251 -20.79 4.85 9.37
C VAL A 251 -22.27 5.12 9.40
N ALA A 252 -22.87 5.00 10.59
CA ALA A 252 -24.14 5.64 10.85
C ALA A 252 -23.99 7.06 10.27
N GLY A 253 -24.85 7.41 9.29
CA GLY A 253 -24.66 8.58 8.44
C GLY A 253 -24.33 9.88 9.21
N PRO A 254 -23.92 10.94 8.51
CA PRO A 254 -23.26 12.10 9.10
C PRO A 254 -24.00 12.69 10.32
N SER A 255 -23.24 13.06 11.34
CA SER A 255 -23.78 13.66 12.57
C SER A 255 -23.83 15.18 12.48
N VAL A 256 -24.94 15.77 12.92
CA VAL A 256 -25.19 17.22 12.85
C VAL A 256 -25.28 17.83 14.24
N PHE A 257 -24.49 18.87 14.47
CA PHE A 257 -24.44 19.67 15.68
C PHE A 257 -24.71 21.14 15.36
N ILE A 258 -25.42 21.84 16.24
CA ILE A 258 -25.65 23.29 16.14
C ILE A 258 -25.12 23.94 17.42
N PHE A 259 -24.43 25.06 17.27
CA PHE A 259 -23.77 25.79 18.34
C PHE A 259 -24.29 27.23 18.42
N PRO A 260 -24.47 27.77 19.63
CA PRO A 260 -24.93 29.13 19.81
C PRO A 260 -23.83 30.13 19.44
N PRO A 261 -24.17 31.39 19.21
CA PRO A 261 -23.18 32.46 19.10
C PRO A 261 -22.34 32.57 20.37
N LYS A 262 -21.12 33.09 20.25
CA LYS A 262 -20.30 33.37 21.43
C LYS A 262 -20.99 34.46 22.26
N PRO A 263 -21.03 34.35 23.60
CA PRO A 263 -21.71 35.34 24.43
C PRO A 263 -21.21 36.77 24.19
N LYS A 264 -19.90 36.98 24.03
CA LYS A 264 -19.31 38.30 23.72
C LYS A 264 -19.91 38.93 22.45
N ASP A 265 -20.01 38.15 21.38
CA ASP A 265 -20.51 38.60 20.07
C ASP A 265 -21.98 39.02 20.13
N THR A 266 -22.77 38.41 21.03
CA THR A 266 -24.19 38.77 21.25
C THR A 266 -24.40 40.00 22.13
N LEU A 267 -23.41 40.37 22.94
CA LEU A 267 -23.51 41.45 23.92
C LEU A 267 -22.82 42.74 23.43
N MET A 268 -21.88 42.63 22.49
CA MET A 268 -21.14 43.76 21.92
C MET A 268 -21.67 44.14 20.53
N ILE A 269 -22.14 45.39 20.37
CA ILE A 269 -22.68 45.89 19.09
C ILE A 269 -21.63 45.98 17.97
N SER A 270 -20.34 46.03 18.31
CA SER A 270 -19.23 46.05 17.35
C SER A 270 -18.90 44.68 16.76
N GLN A 271 -19.52 43.62 17.27
CA GLN A 271 -19.31 42.24 16.83
C GLN A 271 -20.58 41.70 16.17
N THR A 272 -20.42 40.69 15.32
CA THR A 272 -21.54 40.03 14.64
C THR A 272 -21.76 38.66 15.27
N PRO A 273 -22.91 38.40 15.91
CA PRO A 273 -23.20 37.07 16.45
C PRO A 273 -23.52 36.09 15.32
N GLU A 274 -23.03 34.86 15.46
CA GLU A 274 -23.14 33.82 14.44
C GLU A 274 -23.63 32.50 15.03
N VAL A 275 -24.62 31.87 14.40
CA VAL A 275 -25.04 30.50 14.74
C VAL A 275 -24.27 29.53 13.84
N THR A 276 -23.60 28.54 14.42
CA THR A 276 -22.76 27.61 13.66
C THR A 276 -23.40 26.22 13.61
N CYS A 277 -23.54 25.67 12.42
CA CYS A 277 -23.96 24.28 12.19
C CYS A 277 -22.78 23.46 11.65
N VAL A 278 -22.41 22.42 12.38
CA VAL A 278 -21.27 21.55 12.07
C VAL A 278 -21.77 20.15 11.74
N VAL A 279 -21.33 19.64 10.60
CA VAL A 279 -21.57 18.27 10.16
C VAL A 279 -20.26 17.52 10.19
N VAL A 280 -20.23 16.40 10.91
CA VAL A 280 -19.09 15.50 11.04
C VAL A 280 -19.46 14.10 10.56
N ASP A 281 -18.46 13.22 10.46
CA ASP A 281 -18.64 11.84 9.98
C ASP A 281 -19.18 11.75 8.53
N VAL A 282 -18.90 12.78 7.72
CA VAL A 282 -19.30 12.80 6.30
C VAL A 282 -18.39 11.85 5.51
N SER A 283 -19.00 10.92 4.76
CA SER A 283 -18.29 9.96 3.92
C SER A 283 -17.50 10.64 2.80
N LYS A 284 -16.38 10.01 2.39
CA LYS A 284 -15.62 10.45 1.21
C LYS A 284 -16.37 10.18 -0.10
N GLU A 285 -17.22 9.15 -0.12
CA GLU A 285 -17.99 8.75 -1.31
C GLU A 285 -19.16 9.72 -1.55
N HIS A 286 -19.82 10.14 -0.47
CA HIS A 286 -20.94 11.09 -0.52
C HIS A 286 -20.61 12.38 0.25
N ALA A 287 -19.58 13.08 -0.21
CA ALA A 287 -19.05 14.27 0.45
C ALA A 287 -19.90 15.55 0.32
N GLU A 288 -21.00 15.52 -0.43
CA GLU A 288 -21.86 16.66 -0.68
C GLU A 288 -22.85 16.86 0.47
N VAL A 289 -22.84 18.03 1.10
CA VAL A 289 -23.72 18.36 2.23
C VAL A 289 -24.48 19.63 1.91
N GLN A 290 -25.82 19.55 1.96
CA GLN A 290 -26.70 20.68 1.71
C GLN A 290 -27.25 21.22 3.03
N PHE A 291 -27.15 22.54 3.22
CA PHE A 291 -27.68 23.25 4.38
C PHE A 291 -28.89 24.10 3.97
N SER A 292 -29.94 24.06 4.79
CA SER A 292 -31.06 25.00 4.76
C SER A 292 -31.24 25.61 6.14
N TRP A 293 -31.33 26.92 6.22
CA TRP A 293 -31.45 27.66 7.46
C TRP A 293 -32.84 28.28 7.61
N TYR A 294 -33.39 28.25 8.81
CA TYR A 294 -34.67 28.88 9.12
C TYR A 294 -34.57 29.71 10.40
N VAL A 295 -35.22 30.88 10.41
CA VAL A 295 -35.38 31.75 11.58
C VAL A 295 -36.88 31.90 11.84
N ASP A 296 -37.34 31.45 13.01
CA ASP A 296 -38.77 31.35 13.36
C ASP A 296 -39.62 30.63 12.27
N GLY A 297 -39.01 29.65 11.60
CA GLY A 297 -39.65 28.88 10.53
C GLY A 297 -39.60 29.51 9.13
N VAL A 298 -39.07 30.73 8.98
CA VAL A 298 -38.85 31.38 7.68
C VAL A 298 -37.47 31.02 7.15
N GLU A 299 -37.40 30.52 5.91
CA GLU A 299 -36.13 30.13 5.28
C GLU A 299 -35.25 31.36 4.98
N VAL A 300 -33.95 31.25 5.26
CA VAL A 300 -32.95 32.30 5.02
C VAL A 300 -31.75 31.76 4.25
N HIS A 301 -31.12 32.64 3.46
CA HIS A 301 -30.03 32.27 2.55
C HIS A 301 -28.74 33.07 2.76
N THR A 302 -28.63 33.81 3.87
CA THR A 302 -27.45 34.62 4.21
C THR A 302 -26.34 33.82 4.89
N ALA A 303 -26.51 32.51 5.06
CA ALA A 303 -25.52 31.65 5.66
C ALA A 303 -24.34 31.38 4.71
N GLU A 304 -23.15 31.31 5.27
CA GLU A 304 -21.92 31.02 4.54
C GLU A 304 -21.42 29.63 4.91
N THR A 305 -21.06 28.82 3.91
CA THR A 305 -20.58 27.45 4.13
C THR A 305 -19.09 27.38 3.80
N SER A 306 -18.29 26.99 4.78
CA SER A 306 -16.84 26.82 4.61
C SER A 306 -16.53 25.59 3.74
N PRO A 307 -15.37 25.56 3.06
CA PRO A 307 -14.90 24.37 2.36
C PRO A 307 -14.82 23.16 3.30
N LYS A 308 -15.07 21.96 2.75
CA LYS A 308 -14.95 20.71 3.51
C LYS A 308 -13.52 20.45 3.96
N GLU A 309 -13.37 20.06 5.23
CA GLU A 309 -12.08 19.78 5.87
C GLU A 309 -11.93 18.28 6.11
N GLU A 310 -10.84 17.67 5.66
CA GLU A 310 -10.55 16.25 5.92
C GLU A 310 -10.11 16.03 7.38
N GLN A 311 -10.69 15.03 8.03
CA GLN A 311 -10.41 14.65 9.41
C GLN A 311 -9.47 13.44 9.46
N PHE A 312 -8.73 13.28 10.58
CA PHE A 312 -7.78 12.18 10.77
C PHE A 312 -8.39 10.78 10.67
N ASN A 313 -9.69 10.64 10.93
CA ASN A 313 -10.47 9.41 10.82
C ASN A 313 -10.99 9.14 9.38
N SER A 314 -10.50 9.88 8.37
CA SER A 314 -10.93 9.77 6.97
C SER A 314 -12.38 10.17 6.68
N THR A 315 -13.01 10.98 7.53
CA THR A 315 -14.29 11.63 7.23
C THR A 315 -14.09 13.10 6.86
N TYR A 316 -15.10 13.75 6.30
CA TYR A 316 -15.12 15.20 6.15
C TYR A 316 -15.85 15.88 7.31
N ARG A 317 -15.43 17.11 7.60
CA ARG A 317 -16.12 18.08 8.43
C ARG A 317 -16.57 19.24 7.55
N VAL A 318 -17.85 19.62 7.65
CA VAL A 318 -18.43 20.74 6.90
C VAL A 318 -19.10 21.68 7.88
N VAL A 319 -18.87 22.99 7.71
CA VAL A 319 -19.37 24.02 8.62
C VAL A 319 -20.17 25.03 7.82
N SER A 320 -21.40 25.28 8.26
CA SER A 320 -22.22 26.39 7.80
C SER A 320 -22.43 27.37 8.95
N VAL A 321 -22.24 28.65 8.68
CA VAL A 321 -22.32 29.74 9.65
C VAL A 321 -23.41 30.69 9.20
N LEU A 322 -24.38 30.96 10.07
CA LEU A 322 -25.42 31.95 9.84
C LEU A 322 -25.14 33.19 10.69
N PRO A 323 -24.72 34.32 10.08
CA PRO A 323 -24.69 35.61 10.76
C PRO A 323 -26.11 36.03 11.14
N ILE A 324 -26.31 36.45 12.38
CA ILE A 324 -27.63 36.83 12.92
C ILE A 324 -27.61 38.23 13.53
N GLN A 325 -28.79 38.79 13.80
CA GLN A 325 -28.90 40.06 14.50
C GLN A 325 -28.91 39.85 16.02
N HIS A 326 -28.28 40.76 16.78
CA HIS A 326 -28.26 40.71 18.25
C HIS A 326 -29.66 40.61 18.85
N GLN A 327 -30.61 41.41 18.34
CA GLN A 327 -31.98 41.44 18.86
C GLN A 327 -32.74 40.13 18.62
N ASP A 328 -32.45 39.43 17.54
CA ASP A 328 -33.11 38.18 17.20
C ASP A 328 -32.75 37.09 18.21
N TRP A 329 -31.47 36.97 18.55
CA TRP A 329 -31.00 36.08 19.61
C TRP A 329 -31.57 36.44 20.98
N LEU A 330 -31.44 37.71 21.38
CA LEU A 330 -31.82 38.18 22.72
C LEU A 330 -33.33 38.08 22.99
N LYS A 331 -34.17 38.21 21.95
CA LYS A 331 -35.63 38.01 22.01
C LYS A 331 -36.03 36.53 22.04
N GLY A 332 -35.08 35.61 21.92
CA GLY A 332 -35.33 34.17 21.96
C GLY A 332 -35.90 33.61 20.66
N LYS A 333 -35.59 34.22 19.50
CA LYS A 333 -35.95 33.62 18.21
C LYS A 333 -35.32 32.24 18.05
N GLU A 334 -36.01 31.40 17.28
CA GLU A 334 -35.62 30.03 17.03
C GLU A 334 -34.82 29.93 15.72
N PHE A 335 -33.62 29.35 15.79
CA PHE A 335 -32.74 29.13 14.64
C PHE A 335 -32.67 27.63 14.34
N LYS A 336 -32.97 27.25 13.10
CA LYS A 336 -32.92 25.86 12.64
C LYS A 336 -31.90 25.69 11.53
N CYS A 337 -31.03 24.69 11.70
CA CYS A 337 -30.18 24.16 10.66
C CYS A 337 -30.74 22.81 10.21
N LYS A 338 -31.15 22.71 8.94
CA LYS A 338 -31.57 21.46 8.30
C LYS A 338 -30.47 21.01 7.35
N VAL A 339 -30.02 19.79 7.52
CA VAL A 339 -28.91 19.20 6.76
C VAL A 339 -29.42 18.00 5.96
N ASN A 340 -29.07 17.98 4.69
CA ASN A 340 -29.39 16.90 3.76
C ASN A 340 -28.10 16.30 3.18
N ASN A 341 -28.03 14.97 3.13
CA ASN A 341 -26.90 14.20 2.59
C ASN A 341 -27.40 12.82 2.13
N VAL A 342 -26.76 12.23 1.13
CA VAL A 342 -27.17 10.96 0.52
C VAL A 342 -27.08 9.77 1.48
N ASP A 343 -26.15 9.80 2.44
CA ASP A 343 -25.99 8.77 3.47
C ASP A 343 -27.03 8.88 4.61
N LEU A 344 -27.87 9.92 4.59
CA LEU A 344 -28.94 10.10 5.58
C LEU A 344 -30.27 9.58 5.04
N PRO A 345 -30.99 8.73 5.81
CA PRO A 345 -32.32 8.26 5.40
C PRO A 345 -33.37 9.38 5.39
N ALA A 346 -33.14 10.44 6.16
CA ALA A 346 -33.96 11.65 6.20
C ALA A 346 -33.09 12.87 6.60
N PRO A 347 -33.45 14.10 6.17
CA PRO A 347 -32.72 15.29 6.57
C PRO A 347 -32.71 15.49 8.09
N ILE A 348 -31.54 15.70 8.68
CA ILE A 348 -31.40 15.98 10.11
C ILE A 348 -31.63 17.47 10.35
N THR A 349 -32.51 17.80 11.28
CA THR A 349 -32.78 19.18 11.69
C THR A 349 -32.33 19.40 13.13
N ARG A 350 -31.54 20.45 13.37
CA ARG A 350 -31.13 20.90 14.69
C ARG A 350 -31.63 22.32 14.92
N THR A 351 -32.12 22.56 16.13
CA THR A 351 -32.71 23.82 16.55
C THR A 351 -31.92 24.39 17.71
N ILE A 352 -31.73 25.70 17.73
CA ILE A 352 -31.15 26.40 18.86
C ILE A 352 -31.82 27.77 19.06
N SER A 353 -31.88 28.19 20.31
CA SER A 353 -32.36 29.50 20.73
C SER A 353 -31.71 29.84 22.07
N LYS A 354 -31.83 31.11 22.47
CA LYS A 354 -31.40 31.54 23.80
C LYS A 354 -32.15 30.76 24.89
N ALA A 355 -31.45 30.44 25.98
CA ALA A 355 -32.04 29.73 27.12
C ALA A 355 -33.24 30.49 27.71
N ILE A 356 -34.32 29.75 28.00
CA ILE A 356 -35.58 30.29 28.50
C ILE A 356 -35.54 30.37 30.02
N GLY A 357 -35.66 31.57 30.57
CA GLY A 357 -35.85 31.78 32.01
C GLY A 357 -35.72 33.24 32.38
N GLN A 358 -36.00 33.56 33.65
CA GLN A 358 -35.79 34.90 34.17
C GLN A 358 -34.29 35.15 34.34
N SER A 359 -33.79 36.21 33.71
CA SER A 359 -32.40 36.60 33.84
C SER A 359 -32.06 37.00 35.27
N ARG A 360 -30.86 36.62 35.72
CA ARG A 360 -30.33 36.93 37.05
C ARG A 360 -28.92 37.49 36.91
N GLU A 361 -28.68 38.59 37.60
CA GLU A 361 -27.43 39.35 37.53
C GLU A 361 -26.28 38.60 38.23
N PRO A 362 -25.11 38.43 37.57
CA PRO A 362 -23.94 37.82 38.19
C PRO A 362 -23.37 38.69 39.32
N GLN A 363 -23.02 38.03 40.42
CA GLN A 363 -22.16 38.60 41.45
C GLN A 363 -20.71 38.24 41.14
N VAL A 364 -19.85 39.25 41.06
CA VAL A 364 -18.44 39.09 40.69
C VAL A 364 -17.56 39.40 41.90
N TYR A 365 -16.67 38.47 42.22
CA TYR A 365 -15.70 38.56 43.31
C TYR A 365 -14.30 38.26 42.81
N THR A 366 -13.34 39.11 43.15
CA THR A 366 -11.92 38.86 42.91
C THR A 366 -11.25 38.39 44.20
N LEU A 367 -10.44 37.33 44.10
CA LEU A 367 -9.76 36.68 45.21
C LEU A 367 -8.25 36.76 44.99
N PRO A 368 -7.46 37.17 46.01
CA PRO A 368 -6.01 37.27 45.90
C PRO A 368 -5.38 35.88 45.82
N PRO A 369 -4.08 35.80 45.45
CA PRO A 369 -3.36 34.55 45.49
C PRO A 369 -3.37 33.89 46.87
N PRO A 370 -3.52 32.55 46.95
CA PRO A 370 -3.37 31.83 48.21
C PRO A 370 -2.00 32.08 48.84
N ALA A 371 -1.92 32.09 50.17
CA ALA A 371 -0.68 32.37 50.89
C ALA A 371 0.44 31.38 50.51
N GLU A 372 0.07 30.13 50.22
CA GLU A 372 0.97 29.06 49.82
C GLU A 372 1.63 29.32 48.46
N GLU A 373 0.94 30.02 47.56
CA GLU A 373 1.48 30.38 46.23
C GLU A 373 2.44 31.57 46.28
N LEU A 374 2.45 32.36 47.36
CA LEU A 374 3.34 33.51 47.48
C LEU A 374 4.83 33.14 47.54
N SER A 375 5.15 31.86 47.76
CA SER A 375 6.51 31.32 47.68
C SER A 375 6.96 30.96 46.25
N ARG A 376 6.04 30.93 45.28
CA ARG A 376 6.29 30.52 43.90
C ARG A 376 6.68 31.71 43.01
N SER A 377 7.22 31.42 41.82
CA SER A 377 7.54 32.44 40.81
C SER A 377 6.32 33.03 40.12
N LYS A 378 5.22 32.27 40.04
CA LYS A 378 3.92 32.69 39.53
C LYS A 378 2.85 32.52 40.59
N VAL A 379 1.91 33.45 40.61
CA VAL A 379 0.78 33.49 41.55
C VAL A 379 -0.53 33.55 40.76
N THR A 380 -1.60 33.02 41.34
CA THR A 380 -2.91 32.96 40.68
C THR A 380 -3.87 33.97 41.26
N VAL A 381 -4.42 34.85 40.43
CA VAL A 381 -5.55 35.71 40.79
C VAL A 381 -6.83 35.02 40.32
N THR A 382 -7.84 34.93 41.19
CA THR A 382 -9.09 34.21 40.87
C THR A 382 -10.26 35.16 40.81
N CYS A 383 -11.15 34.98 39.83
CA CYS A 383 -12.43 35.65 39.71
C CYS A 383 -13.55 34.61 39.86
N LEU A 384 -14.38 34.76 40.88
CA LEU A 384 -15.60 34.00 41.08
C LEU A 384 -16.76 34.82 40.52
N VAL A 385 -17.53 34.20 39.62
CA VAL A 385 -18.79 34.74 39.11
C VAL A 385 -19.89 33.78 39.52
N ILE A 386 -20.90 34.24 40.24
CA ILE A 386 -21.94 33.38 40.87
C ILE A 386 -23.32 34.03 40.79
N GLY A 387 -24.38 33.23 40.85
CA GLY A 387 -25.76 33.71 40.95
C GLY A 387 -26.40 34.13 39.63
N PHE A 388 -25.79 33.79 38.49
CA PHE A 388 -26.24 34.28 37.19
C PHE A 388 -27.12 33.29 36.44
N TYR A 389 -28.00 33.82 35.60
CA TYR A 389 -28.80 33.06 34.64
C TYR A 389 -29.14 33.99 33.46
N PRO A 390 -29.08 33.57 32.19
CA PRO A 390 -28.73 32.24 31.66
C PRO A 390 -27.24 31.91 31.78
N PRO A 391 -26.81 30.67 31.48
CA PRO A 391 -25.39 30.26 31.56
C PRO A 391 -24.49 30.95 30.53
N ASP A 392 -25.04 31.59 29.50
CA ASP A 392 -24.28 32.33 28.49
C ASP A 392 -23.60 33.56 29.10
N ILE A 393 -22.28 33.49 29.28
CA ILE A 393 -21.47 34.53 29.93
C ILE A 393 -20.07 34.57 29.33
N HIS A 394 -19.46 35.74 29.29
CA HIS A 394 -18.07 35.91 28.88
C HIS A 394 -17.25 36.56 29.98
N VAL A 395 -16.03 36.07 30.20
CA VAL A 395 -15.09 36.60 31.20
C VAL A 395 -13.75 36.83 30.53
N GLU A 396 -13.23 38.05 30.65
CA GLU A 396 -11.90 38.44 30.18
C GLU A 396 -11.12 39.11 31.32
N TRP A 397 -9.80 39.05 31.25
CA TRP A 397 -8.91 39.74 32.19
C TRP A 397 -8.26 40.94 31.54
N LYS A 398 -8.07 42.00 32.33
CA LYS A 398 -7.29 43.18 31.96
C LYS A 398 -6.24 43.46 33.02
N SER A 399 -5.11 44.02 32.62
CA SER A 399 -4.10 44.56 33.53
C SER A 399 -3.79 46.00 33.13
N ASN A 400 -3.93 46.95 34.07
CA ASN A 400 -3.76 48.39 33.82
C ASN A 400 -4.56 48.90 32.59
N GLY A 401 -5.78 48.40 32.40
CA GLY A 401 -6.67 48.77 31.28
C GLY A 401 -6.37 48.08 29.94
N GLN A 402 -5.31 47.27 29.83
CA GLN A 402 -5.00 46.48 28.63
C GLN A 402 -5.48 45.04 28.77
N PRO A 403 -5.99 44.39 27.70
CA PRO A 403 -6.43 43.00 27.77
C PRO A 403 -5.26 42.05 28.01
N GLU A 404 -5.44 41.11 28.94
CA GLU A 404 -4.51 40.00 29.14
C GLU A 404 -4.70 38.95 28.03
N PRO A 405 -3.61 38.37 27.49
CA PRO A 405 -3.69 37.29 26.52
C PRO A 405 -4.55 36.11 27.03
N GLU A 406 -5.41 35.56 26.18
CA GLU A 406 -6.30 34.44 26.54
C GLU A 406 -5.54 33.20 27.03
N GLY A 407 -4.29 33.01 26.63
CA GLY A 407 -3.44 31.92 27.13
C GLY A 407 -2.99 32.06 28.59
N ASN A 408 -3.12 33.25 29.19
CA ASN A 408 -2.69 33.52 30.56
C ASN A 408 -3.75 33.18 31.61
N TYR A 409 -5.01 33.02 31.21
CA TYR A 409 -6.09 32.67 32.11
C TYR A 409 -6.92 31.49 31.62
N ARG A 410 -7.60 30.83 32.55
CA ARG A 410 -8.54 29.74 32.25
C ARG A 410 -9.84 29.97 33.00
N THR A 411 -10.94 29.94 32.26
CA THR A 411 -12.29 30.05 32.80
C THR A 411 -12.98 28.69 32.76
N THR A 412 -13.55 28.26 33.88
CA THR A 412 -14.33 27.02 33.94
C THR A 412 -15.66 27.17 33.20
N PRO A 413 -16.22 26.10 32.62
CA PRO A 413 -17.59 26.14 32.13
C PRO A 413 -18.57 26.51 33.26
N PRO A 414 -19.66 27.26 32.99
CA PRO A 414 -20.72 27.51 33.96
C PRO A 414 -21.21 26.20 34.58
N GLN A 415 -21.19 26.12 35.90
CA GLN A 415 -21.73 25.01 36.68
C GLN A 415 -23.05 25.44 37.29
N GLN A 416 -24.05 24.57 37.24
CA GLN A 416 -25.35 24.85 37.85
C GLN A 416 -25.24 24.73 39.38
N ASP A 417 -25.78 25.72 40.09
CA ASP A 417 -25.88 25.75 41.55
C ASP A 417 -27.22 25.18 42.02
N VAL A 418 -27.33 24.92 43.34
CA VAL A 418 -28.50 24.31 43.99
C VAL A 418 -29.76 25.16 43.82
N ASP A 419 -29.62 26.48 43.69
CA ASP A 419 -30.74 27.42 43.52
C ASP A 419 -31.19 27.59 42.05
N GLY A 420 -30.59 26.83 41.12
CA GLY A 420 -30.86 26.87 39.69
C GLY A 420 -30.11 27.98 38.93
N THR A 421 -29.33 28.82 39.61
CA THR A 421 -28.40 29.75 38.96
C THR A 421 -27.10 29.04 38.57
N PHE A 422 -26.17 29.79 37.99
CA PHE A 422 -24.87 29.29 37.59
C PHE A 422 -23.75 30.03 38.32
N PHE A 423 -22.62 29.34 38.45
CA PHE A 423 -21.36 29.91 38.89
C PHE A 423 -20.20 29.40 38.04
N LEU A 424 -19.10 30.15 38.01
CA LEU A 424 -17.84 29.76 37.40
C LEU A 424 -16.65 30.43 38.08
N TYR A 425 -15.46 29.91 37.81
CA TYR A 425 -14.20 30.52 38.20
C TYR A 425 -13.36 30.84 36.98
N SER A 426 -12.72 32.00 36.97
CA SER A 426 -11.62 32.32 36.06
C SER A 426 -10.33 32.50 36.85
N LYS A 427 -9.26 31.86 36.41
CA LYS A 427 -7.94 31.89 37.07
C LYS A 427 -6.92 32.51 36.13
N LEU A 428 -6.34 33.64 36.51
CA LEU A 428 -5.27 34.33 35.80
C LEU A 428 -3.94 34.01 36.46
N ALA A 429 -3.00 33.43 35.71
CA ALA A 429 -1.65 33.18 36.18
C ALA A 429 -0.77 34.41 35.89
N VAL A 430 -0.24 35.04 36.93
CA VAL A 430 0.59 36.25 36.82
C VAL A 430 1.97 36.00 37.41
N ASP A 431 2.99 36.68 36.90
CA ASP A 431 4.31 36.65 37.52
C ASP A 431 4.24 37.33 38.89
N LYS A 432 4.87 36.71 39.90
CA LYS A 432 4.86 37.22 41.28
C LYS A 432 5.39 38.66 41.35
N ALA A 433 6.38 39.01 40.53
CA ALA A 433 6.90 40.37 40.47
C ALA A 433 5.83 41.41 40.06
N ARG A 434 4.97 41.09 39.10
CA ARG A 434 3.86 41.97 38.67
C ARG A 434 2.88 42.21 39.81
N TRP A 435 2.49 41.13 40.49
CA TRP A 435 1.64 41.19 41.68
C TRP A 435 2.27 41.98 42.83
N ASP A 436 3.54 41.73 43.13
CA ASP A 436 4.25 42.39 44.23
C ASP A 436 4.53 43.88 43.97
N HIS A 437 4.63 44.30 42.71
CA HIS A 437 4.69 45.71 42.30
C HIS A 437 3.35 46.47 42.44
N GLY A 438 2.26 45.79 42.82
CA GLY A 438 0.95 46.42 42.99
C GLY A 438 0.22 46.69 41.68
N GLU A 439 0.53 45.93 40.63
CA GLU A 439 -0.24 45.97 39.38
C GLU A 439 -1.72 45.66 39.64
N THR A 440 -2.62 46.37 38.95
CA THR A 440 -4.06 46.18 39.09
C THR A 440 -4.58 45.26 38.00
N PHE A 441 -5.16 44.14 38.42
CA PHE A 441 -5.80 43.16 37.56
C PHE A 441 -7.31 43.31 37.65
N GLU A 442 -8.00 43.27 36.52
CA GLU A 442 -9.44 43.48 36.43
C GLU A 442 -10.08 42.27 35.78
N CYS A 443 -11.03 41.65 36.49
CA CYS A 443 -11.92 40.65 35.93
C CYS A 443 -13.12 41.37 35.32
N ALA A 444 -13.22 41.37 34.00
CA ALA A 444 -14.31 41.95 33.25
C ALA A 444 -15.29 40.83 32.84
N VAL A 445 -16.57 41.03 33.17
CA VAL A 445 -17.63 40.04 32.97
C VAL A 445 -18.71 40.67 32.09
N MET A 446 -19.11 39.93 31.05
CA MET A 446 -20.17 40.32 30.14
C MET A 446 -21.31 39.32 30.25
N HIS A 447 -22.49 39.82 30.57
CA HIS A 447 -23.70 39.02 30.77
C HIS A 447 -24.93 39.88 30.47
N GLU A 448 -25.99 39.27 29.93
CA GLU A 448 -27.18 40.01 29.50
C GLU A 448 -27.96 40.67 30.65
N ALA A 449 -27.84 40.17 31.88
CA ALA A 449 -28.55 40.71 33.03
C ALA A 449 -27.84 41.92 33.66
N LEU A 450 -26.60 42.21 33.24
CA LEU A 450 -25.82 43.34 33.73
C LEU A 450 -26.25 44.64 33.06
N HIS A 451 -26.16 45.75 33.79
CA HIS A 451 -26.27 47.08 33.20
C HIS A 451 -25.21 47.28 32.11
N ASN A 452 -25.63 47.72 30.91
CA ASN A 452 -24.79 47.80 29.71
C ASN A 452 -24.09 46.47 29.33
N HIS A 453 -24.63 45.35 29.80
CA HIS A 453 -24.10 44.00 29.60
C HIS A 453 -22.65 43.80 30.08
N TYR A 454 -22.15 44.65 30.99
CA TYR A 454 -20.75 44.66 31.40
C TYR A 454 -20.59 45.05 32.87
N THR A 455 -19.71 44.36 33.57
CA THR A 455 -19.22 44.76 34.89
C THR A 455 -17.75 44.39 35.03
N GLN A 456 -17.04 45.04 35.94
CA GLN A 456 -15.66 44.69 36.24
C GLN A 456 -15.36 44.77 37.73
N LYS A 457 -14.46 43.90 38.19
CA LYS A 457 -13.93 43.91 39.54
C LYS A 457 -12.42 43.89 39.48
N SER A 458 -11.81 44.85 40.17
CA SER A 458 -10.36 45.01 40.21
C SER A 458 -9.78 44.35 41.46
N ILE A 459 -8.53 43.92 41.37
CA ILE A 459 -7.75 43.41 42.48
C ILE A 459 -6.28 43.75 42.27
N SER A 460 -5.65 44.19 43.33
CA SER A 460 -4.22 44.46 43.40
C SER A 460 -3.74 44.06 44.78
N LYS A 461 -2.42 43.96 44.94
CA LYS A 461 -1.84 43.77 46.26
C LYS A 461 -2.13 45.01 47.11
N THR A 462 -3.01 44.88 48.09
CA THR A 462 -3.30 45.97 49.04
C THR A 462 -2.02 46.32 49.79
N GLN A 463 -1.50 47.53 49.57
CA GLN A 463 -0.45 48.11 50.41
C GLN A 463 -1.10 48.50 51.75
N GLY A 464 -1.05 47.60 52.73
CA GLY A 464 -1.63 47.82 54.06
C GLY A 464 -0.77 47.26 55.17
N LYS A 465 -0.05 48.19 55.83
CA LYS A 465 0.63 48.17 57.15
C LYS A 465 1.36 46.92 57.63
#